data_AF-A0A2S9FFN2-F1
#
_entry.id   AF-A0A2S9FFN2-F1
#
_cell.length_a   1.000
_cell.length_b   1.000
_cell.length_c   1.000
_cell.angle_alpha   90.00
_cell.angle_beta   90.00
_cell.angle_gamma   90.00
#
_symmetry.space_group_name_H-M   'P 1'
#
loop_
_entity.id
_entity.type
_entity.pdbx_description
1 polymer ?
#
loop_
_entity_poly.entity_id
_entity_poly.type
_entity_poly.pdbx_seq_one_letter_code
_entity_poly.pdbx_strand_id
1 'polypeptide(L)'
;MVLALLFGLAASSALVIGAAVGVRWSAPKKVTAVLLAFASGALISALAFELFEEAFTMGGAVPSGLGLLAGAATFVVVDTALDRYISGKSGPDEREVSSAGASKGVGLALLAAVTLDGVPENLALGVSLVGGASISLLVAIFFSNLPE
;
A
#
# COMPACT_ATOMS: atom_id res chain seq x y z
N MET A 1 21.04 -5.24 8.33
CA MET A 1 20.26 -6.49 8.22
C MET A 1 19.19 -6.61 9.31
N VAL A 2 19.53 -6.57 10.61
CA VAL A 2 18.54 -6.67 11.71
C VAL A 2 17.51 -5.53 11.68
N LEU A 3 17.93 -4.29 11.43
CA LEU A 3 17.03 -3.13 11.35
C LEU A 3 15.99 -3.26 10.22
N ALA A 4 16.43 -3.74 9.05
CA ALA A 4 15.54 -3.98 7.90
C ALA A 4 14.49 -5.06 8.21
N LEU A 5 14.91 -6.12 8.91
CA LEU A 5 14.01 -7.17 9.40
C LEU A 5 12.97 -6.60 10.38
N LEU A 6 13.39 -5.76 11.32
CA LEU A 6 12.47 -5.14 12.29
C LEU A 6 11.48 -4.19 11.64
N PHE A 7 11.94 -3.36 10.69
CA PHE A 7 11.07 -2.43 9.96
C PHE A 7 10.07 -3.18 9.08
N GLY A 8 10.53 -4.20 8.33
CA GLY A 8 9.65 -5.05 7.53
C GLY A 8 8.63 -5.81 8.38
N LEU A 9 9.06 -6.37 9.53
CA LEU A 9 8.16 -7.03 10.47
C LEU A 9 7.14 -6.07 11.07
N ALA A 10 7.57 -4.86 11.45
CA ALA A 10 6.68 -3.85 11.99
C ALA A 10 5.63 -3.44 10.96
N ALA A 11 6.03 -3.07 9.74
CA ALA A 11 5.10 -2.73 8.65
C ALA A 11 4.14 -3.89 8.32
N SER A 12 4.65 -5.11 8.15
CA SER A 12 3.83 -6.28 7.83
C SER A 12 2.85 -6.68 8.95
N SER A 13 3.18 -6.35 10.21
CA SER A 13 2.30 -6.68 11.34
C SER A 13 0.99 -5.89 11.32
N ALA A 14 0.97 -4.68 10.74
CA ALA A 14 -0.23 -3.88 10.57
C ALA A 14 -1.33 -4.66 9.84
N LEU A 15 -0.94 -5.33 8.75
CA LEU A 15 -1.82 -6.10 7.86
C LEU A 15 -2.38 -7.34 8.57
N VAL A 16 -1.56 -8.03 9.36
CA VAL A 16 -2.00 -9.17 10.18
C VAL A 16 -2.96 -8.72 11.29
N ILE A 17 -2.68 -7.58 11.92
CA ILE A 17 -3.53 -7.01 12.97
C ILE A 17 -4.85 -6.53 12.37
N GLY A 18 -4.82 -5.81 11.25
CA GLY A 18 -5.99 -5.32 10.50
C GLY A 18 -6.90 -6.48 10.10
N ALA A 19 -6.35 -7.53 9.49
CA ALA A 19 -7.10 -8.73 9.13
C ALA A 19 -7.73 -9.43 10.37
N ALA A 20 -6.97 -9.57 11.46
CA ALA A 20 -7.49 -10.20 12.69
C ALA A 20 -8.61 -9.39 13.34
N VAL A 21 -8.50 -8.06 13.33
CA VAL A 21 -9.55 -7.14 13.81
C VAL A 21 -10.76 -7.20 12.89
N GLY A 22 -10.56 -7.16 11.57
CA GLY A 22 -11.62 -7.20 10.56
C GLY A 22 -12.46 -8.48 10.58
N VAL A 23 -11.85 -9.63 10.94
CA VAL A 23 -12.59 -10.90 11.15
C VAL A 23 -13.51 -10.84 12.37
N ARG A 24 -13.11 -10.09 13.42
CA ARG A 24 -13.89 -10.00 14.67
C ARG A 24 -14.86 -8.82 14.68
N TRP A 25 -14.55 -7.75 13.95
CA TRP A 25 -15.31 -6.51 13.98
C TRP A 25 -15.33 -5.85 12.60
N SER A 26 -16.54 -5.64 12.09
CA SER A 26 -16.79 -4.87 10.87
C SER A 26 -16.99 -3.40 11.22
N ALA A 27 -15.98 -2.57 10.95
CA ALA A 27 -16.08 -1.13 11.15
C ALA A 27 -17.17 -0.51 10.23
N PRO A 28 -17.89 0.53 10.67
CA PRO A 28 -18.81 1.26 9.80
C PRO A 28 -18.09 1.86 8.59
N LYS A 29 -18.70 1.82 7.40
CA LYS A 29 -18.12 2.35 6.14
C LYS A 29 -17.51 3.75 6.28
N LYS A 30 -18.12 4.63 7.09
CA LYS A 30 -17.61 5.98 7.36
C LYS A 30 -16.26 5.97 8.07
N VAL A 31 -16.05 5.06 9.03
CA VAL A 31 -14.80 4.94 9.78
C VAL A 31 -13.69 4.44 8.87
N THR A 32 -13.95 3.39 8.10
CA THR A 32 -12.98 2.87 7.11
C THR A 32 -12.60 3.93 6.09
N ALA A 33 -13.57 4.68 5.56
CA ALA A 33 -13.29 5.76 4.60
C ALA A 33 -12.42 6.88 5.20
N VAL A 34 -12.67 7.27 6.45
CA VAL A 34 -11.84 8.27 7.15
C VAL A 34 -10.43 7.74 7.41
N LEU A 35 -10.30 6.47 7.83
CA LEU A 35 -9.01 5.83 8.06
C LEU A 35 -8.20 5.73 6.77
N LEU A 36 -8.80 5.29 5.67
CA LEU A 36 -8.15 5.23 4.36
C LEU A 36 -7.73 6.62 3.88
N ALA A 37 -8.59 7.63 4.02
CA ALA A 37 -8.24 9.00 3.64
C ALA A 37 -7.05 9.55 4.47
N PHE A 38 -7.03 9.27 5.77
CA PHE A 38 -5.92 9.64 6.64
C PHE A 38 -4.62 8.91 6.25
N ALA A 39 -4.69 7.60 6.05
CA ALA A 39 -3.60 6.75 5.61
C ALA A 39 -2.98 7.24 4.29
N SER A 40 -3.80 7.45 3.26
CA SER A 40 -3.33 7.97 1.98
C SER A 40 -2.66 9.33 2.13
N GLY A 41 -3.21 10.23 2.96
CA GLY A 41 -2.59 11.52 3.25
C GLY A 41 -1.22 11.40 3.93
N ALA A 42 -1.10 10.49 4.90
CA ALA A 42 0.16 10.21 5.59
C ALA A 42 1.22 9.65 4.64
N LEU A 43 0.85 8.70 3.77
CA LEU A 43 1.75 8.13 2.76
C LEU A 43 2.19 9.17 1.74
N ILE A 44 1.29 10.01 1.23
CA ILE A 44 1.63 11.09 0.28
C ILE A 44 2.62 12.07 0.94
N SER A 45 2.40 12.42 2.22
CA SER A 45 3.31 13.30 2.96
C SER A 45 4.69 12.66 3.16
N ALA A 46 4.76 11.39 3.57
CA ALA A 46 6.02 10.68 3.73
C ALA A 46 6.76 10.54 2.39
N LEU A 47 6.04 10.23 1.31
CA LEU A 47 6.61 10.17 -0.03
C LEU A 47 7.17 11.53 -0.46
N ALA A 48 6.47 12.64 -0.20
CA ALA A 48 6.91 13.97 -0.60
C ALA A 48 8.17 14.43 0.17
N PHE A 49 8.18 14.31 1.50
CA PHE A 49 9.23 14.87 2.35
C PHE A 49 10.38 13.93 2.65
N GLU A 50 10.20 12.62 2.51
CA GLU A 50 11.25 11.66 2.88
C GLU A 50 11.82 10.90 1.68
N LEU A 51 11.00 10.56 0.68
CA LEU A 51 11.50 9.86 -0.51
C LEU A 51 11.83 10.83 -1.64
N PHE A 52 10.89 11.73 -1.98
CA PHE A 52 11.02 12.60 -3.13
C PHE A 52 12.00 13.73 -2.86
N GLU A 53 11.99 14.33 -1.67
CA GLU A 53 12.98 15.34 -1.27
C GLU A 53 14.41 14.78 -1.32
N GLU A 54 14.63 13.59 -0.79
CA GLU A 54 15.94 12.93 -0.83
C GLU A 54 16.36 12.60 -2.27
N ALA A 55 15.46 12.06 -3.08
CA ALA A 55 15.73 11.85 -4.50
C ALA A 55 16.05 13.18 -5.22
N PHE A 56 15.31 14.25 -4.95
CA PHE A 56 15.49 15.56 -5.56
C PHE A 56 16.83 16.19 -5.19
N THR A 57 17.24 16.09 -3.93
CA THR A 57 18.52 16.64 -3.46
C THR A 57 19.72 15.87 -4.03
N MET A 58 19.59 14.55 -4.21
CA MET A 58 20.66 13.72 -4.80
C MET A 58 20.74 13.80 -6.33
N GLY A 59 19.61 13.75 -7.03
CA GLY A 59 19.54 13.61 -8.49
C GLY A 59 19.07 14.85 -9.25
N GLY A 60 18.44 15.81 -8.58
CA GLY A 60 17.76 16.95 -9.20
C GLY A 60 16.36 16.62 -9.73
N ALA A 61 15.64 17.65 -10.19
CA ALA A 61 14.22 17.58 -10.52
C ALA A 61 13.86 16.54 -11.60
N VAL A 62 14.69 16.45 -12.65
CA VAL A 62 14.39 15.64 -13.84
C VAL A 62 14.43 14.14 -13.57
N PRO A 63 15.53 13.55 -13.05
CA PRO A 63 15.57 12.11 -12.78
C PRO A 63 14.59 11.71 -11.68
N SER A 64 14.37 12.54 -10.65
CA SER A 64 13.42 12.24 -9.58
C SER A 64 11.97 12.28 -10.07
N GLY A 65 11.61 13.26 -10.89
CA GLY A 65 10.29 13.34 -11.51
C GLY A 65 10.03 12.18 -12.47
N LEU A 66 10.99 11.84 -13.33
CA LEU A 66 10.86 10.70 -14.24
C LEU A 66 10.79 9.36 -13.50
N GLY A 67 11.58 9.19 -12.44
CA GLY A 67 11.53 8.00 -11.59
C GLY A 67 10.17 7.82 -10.90
N LEU A 68 9.64 8.90 -10.32
CA LEU A 68 8.30 8.92 -9.70
C LEU A 68 7.22 8.54 -10.72
N LEU A 69 7.22 9.19 -11.90
CA LEU A 69 6.25 8.93 -12.95
C LEU A 69 6.35 7.50 -13.51
N ALA A 70 7.57 7.00 -13.72
CA ALA A 70 7.80 5.64 -14.20
C ALA A 70 7.33 4.60 -13.18
N GLY A 71 7.61 4.80 -11.89
CA GLY A 71 7.13 3.95 -10.81
C GLY A 71 5.60 3.93 -10.72
N ALA A 72 4.97 5.12 -10.70
CA ALA A 72 3.51 5.25 -10.68
C ALA A 72 2.84 4.61 -11.90
N ALA A 73 3.37 4.85 -13.10
CA ALA A 73 2.85 4.24 -14.33
C ALA A 73 2.98 2.71 -14.30
N THR A 74 4.12 2.20 -13.81
CA THR A 74 4.33 0.75 -13.67
C THR A 74 3.33 0.13 -12.71
N PHE A 75 3.14 0.74 -11.54
CA PHE A 75 2.16 0.28 -10.56
C PHE A 75 0.74 0.26 -11.16
N VAL A 76 0.29 1.37 -11.76
CA VAL A 76 -1.04 1.46 -12.38
C VAL A 76 -1.24 0.44 -13.50
N VAL A 77 -0.23 0.19 -14.33
CA VAL A 77 -0.31 -0.81 -15.39
C VAL A 77 -0.44 -2.22 -14.82
N VAL A 78 0.35 -2.57 -13.80
CA VAL A 78 0.31 -3.89 -13.17
C VAL A 78 -1.01 -4.10 -12.43
N ASP A 79 -1.45 -3.10 -11.67
CA ASP A 79 -2.74 -3.12 -10.96
C ASP A 79 -3.90 -3.29 -11.95
N THR A 80 -3.95 -2.47 -13.00
CA THR A 80 -4.97 -2.58 -14.05
C THR A 80 -4.93 -3.94 -14.76
N ALA A 81 -3.75 -4.50 -15.00
CA ALA A 81 -3.60 -5.82 -15.61
C ALA A 81 -4.09 -6.94 -14.69
N LEU A 82 -3.78 -6.86 -13.40
CA LEU A 82 -4.25 -7.78 -12.37
C LEU A 82 -5.78 -7.71 -12.27
N ASP A 83 -6.32 -6.50 -12.22
CA ASP A 83 -7.76 -6.22 -12.19
C ASP A 83 -8.47 -6.82 -13.39
N ARG A 84 -7.93 -6.68 -14.60
CA ARG A 84 -8.50 -7.28 -15.82
C ARG A 84 -8.43 -8.80 -15.80
N TYR A 85 -7.34 -9.37 -15.29
CA TYR A 85 -7.17 -10.82 -15.21
C TYR A 85 -8.15 -11.46 -14.22
N ILE A 86 -8.43 -10.77 -13.12
CA ILE A 86 -9.39 -11.20 -12.09
C ILE A 86 -10.83 -10.91 -12.52
N SER A 87 -11.12 -9.72 -13.02
CA SER A 87 -12.47 -9.25 -13.42
C SER A 87 -12.96 -9.86 -14.73
N GLY A 88 -12.09 -10.52 -15.53
CA GLY A 88 -12.52 -11.36 -16.65
C GLY A 88 -13.51 -12.49 -16.27
N LYS A 89 -13.81 -12.66 -14.97
CA LYS A 89 -14.82 -13.58 -14.42
C LYS A 89 -15.95 -12.92 -13.60
N SER A 90 -15.94 -11.60 -13.37
CA SER A 90 -16.95 -10.89 -12.56
C SER A 90 -17.21 -9.49 -13.10
N GLY A 91 -18.48 -9.17 -13.33
CA GLY A 91 -18.93 -7.95 -14.00
C GLY A 91 -18.77 -6.67 -13.17
N PRO A 92 -18.86 -5.49 -13.82
CA PRO A 92 -18.61 -4.18 -13.20
C PRO A 92 -19.51 -3.81 -12.01
N ASP A 93 -20.68 -4.46 -11.86
CA ASP A 93 -21.64 -4.20 -10.77
C ASP A 93 -21.34 -4.96 -9.46
N GLU A 94 -20.40 -5.91 -9.44
CA GLU A 94 -20.10 -6.72 -8.24
C GLU A 94 -19.07 -6.07 -7.29
N ARG A 95 -18.46 -4.93 -7.69
CA ARG A 95 -17.39 -4.25 -6.94
C ARG A 95 -17.84 -3.65 -5.60
N GLU A 96 -19.09 -3.23 -5.45
CA GLU A 96 -19.63 -2.75 -4.16
C GLU A 96 -20.23 -3.87 -3.29
N VAL A 97 -20.58 -5.01 -3.90
CA VAL A 97 -21.31 -6.11 -3.25
C VAL A 97 -20.40 -7.24 -2.76
N SER A 98 -19.11 -7.25 -3.14
CA SER A 98 -18.10 -8.21 -2.66
C SER A 98 -17.73 -8.08 -1.17
N SER A 99 -18.40 -7.18 -0.43
CA SER A 99 -18.49 -7.23 1.05
C SER A 99 -19.46 -8.31 1.56
N ALA A 100 -20.19 -8.99 0.68
CA ALA A 100 -21.16 -10.02 1.00
C ALA A 100 -21.00 -11.25 0.08
N GLY A 101 -20.23 -12.25 0.51
CA GLY A 101 -20.44 -13.63 0.03
C GLY A 101 -19.20 -14.36 -0.48
N ALA A 102 -18.99 -15.55 0.10
CA ALA A 102 -17.91 -16.49 -0.12
C ALA A 102 -17.86 -17.04 -1.56
N SER A 103 -17.29 -16.28 -2.47
CA SER A 103 -16.77 -16.79 -3.74
C SER A 103 -15.30 -17.17 -3.56
N LYS A 104 -14.94 -18.42 -3.89
CA LYS A 104 -13.58 -18.99 -3.75
C LYS A 104 -12.49 -18.16 -4.48
N GLY A 105 -12.89 -17.30 -5.41
CA GLY A 105 -11.99 -16.40 -6.16
C GLY A 105 -11.79 -15.03 -5.54
N VAL A 106 -12.75 -14.52 -4.75
CA VAL A 106 -12.69 -13.16 -4.17
C VAL A 106 -11.57 -13.06 -3.14
N GLY A 107 -11.39 -14.08 -2.30
CA GLY A 107 -10.31 -14.09 -1.31
C GLY A 107 -8.91 -14.09 -1.93
N LEU A 108 -8.71 -14.82 -3.04
CA LEU A 108 -7.44 -14.83 -3.77
C LEU A 108 -7.19 -13.52 -4.53
N ALA A 109 -8.25 -12.91 -5.05
CA ALA A 109 -8.18 -11.60 -5.68
C ALA A 109 -7.77 -10.50 -4.70
N LEU A 110 -8.42 -10.45 -3.53
CA LEU A 110 -8.07 -9.51 -2.46
C LEU A 110 -6.65 -9.73 -1.97
N LEU A 111 -6.23 -10.99 -1.77
CA LEU A 111 -4.84 -11.29 -1.38
C LEU A 111 -3.84 -10.80 -2.44
N ALA A 112 -4.13 -11.00 -3.73
CA ALA A 112 -3.26 -10.56 -4.81
C ALA A 112 -3.15 -9.03 -4.89
N ALA A 113 -4.27 -8.31 -4.72
CA ALA A 113 -4.31 -6.85 -4.70
C ALA A 113 -3.47 -6.29 -3.53
N VAL A 114 -3.74 -6.75 -2.31
CA VAL A 114 -3.00 -6.30 -1.12
C VAL A 114 -1.51 -6.68 -1.18
N THR A 115 -1.17 -7.82 -1.79
CA THR A 115 0.23 -8.19 -2.02
C THR A 115 0.91 -7.26 -3.03
N LEU A 116 0.18 -6.80 -4.06
CA LEU A 116 0.70 -5.87 -5.06
C LEU A 116 0.97 -4.50 -4.44
N ASP A 117 0.09 -4.01 -3.57
CA ASP A 117 0.24 -2.75 -2.83
C ASP A 117 1.46 -2.79 -1.88
N GLY A 118 1.70 -3.96 -1.27
CA GLY A 118 2.88 -4.18 -0.44
C GLY A 118 4.23 -4.04 -1.17
N VAL A 119 4.28 -4.12 -2.50
CA VAL A 119 5.55 -4.03 -3.24
C VAL A 119 6.14 -2.61 -3.19
N PRO A 120 5.42 -1.54 -3.59
CA PRO A 120 5.84 -0.16 -3.40
C PRO A 120 6.27 0.18 -1.96
N GLU A 121 5.51 -0.25 -0.96
CA GLU A 121 5.78 0.05 0.46
C GLU A 121 7.08 -0.58 0.96
N ASN A 122 7.29 -1.86 0.63
CA ASN A 122 8.51 -2.56 1.01
C ASN A 122 9.74 -1.99 0.30
N LEU A 123 9.60 -1.55 -0.95
CA LEU A 123 10.65 -0.84 -1.67
C LEU A 123 10.98 0.50 -1.02
N ALA A 124 9.96 1.28 -0.66
CA ALA A 124 10.11 2.56 0.05
C ALA A 124 10.87 2.40 1.38
N LEU A 125 10.49 1.40 2.18
CA LEU A 125 11.20 1.06 3.42
C LEU A 125 12.65 0.65 3.14
N GLY A 126 12.88 -0.17 2.12
CA GLY A 126 14.21 -0.61 1.72
C GLY A 126 15.13 0.55 1.34
N VAL A 127 14.62 1.50 0.56
CA VAL A 127 15.36 2.70 0.15
C VAL A 127 15.63 3.62 1.34
N SER A 128 14.63 3.86 2.20
CA SER A 128 14.80 4.69 3.41
C SER A 128 15.89 4.12 4.34
N LEU A 129 16.01 2.80 4.46
CA LEU A 129 17.07 2.19 5.28
C LEU A 129 18.50 2.45 4.76
N VAL A 130 18.64 2.84 3.49
CA VAL A 130 19.92 3.23 2.88
C VAL A 130 20.25 4.71 3.14
N GLY A 131 19.26 5.60 3.02
CA GLY A 131 19.42 7.06 3.26
C GLY A 131 19.42 7.46 4.75
N GLY A 132 18.84 6.61 5.60
CA GLY A 132 18.66 6.87 7.02
C GLY A 132 17.27 6.38 7.43
N ALA A 133 17.23 5.40 8.32
CA ALA A 133 15.98 4.74 8.68
C ALA A 133 14.91 5.74 9.14
N SER A 134 13.84 5.89 8.36
CA SER A 134 12.78 6.82 8.70
C SER A 134 11.67 6.15 9.50
N ILE A 135 11.50 6.64 10.72
CA ILE A 135 10.41 6.25 11.59
C ILE A 135 9.08 6.81 11.07
N SER A 136 9.07 8.00 10.45
CA SER A 136 7.82 8.58 9.93
C SER A 136 7.27 7.79 8.76
N LEU A 137 8.11 7.36 7.81
CA LEU A 137 7.72 6.49 6.70
C LEU A 137 7.27 5.11 7.20
N LEU A 138 7.95 4.53 8.18
CA LEU A 138 7.51 3.28 8.81
C LEU A 138 6.11 3.42 9.42
N VAL A 139 5.87 4.49 10.17
CA VAL A 139 4.57 4.76 10.80
C VAL A 139 3.50 5.04 9.76
N ALA A 140 3.81 5.80 8.70
CA ALA A 140 2.88 6.09 7.61
C ALA A 140 2.44 4.80 6.89
N ILE A 141 3.39 3.92 6.56
CA ILE A 141 3.09 2.61 5.96
C ILE A 141 2.29 1.75 6.95
N PHE A 142 2.72 1.66 8.21
CA PHE A 142 1.98 0.90 9.22
C PHE A 142 0.50 1.32 9.32
N PHE A 143 0.22 2.63 9.31
CA PHE A 143 -1.15 3.13 9.38
C PHE A 143 -1.91 3.03 8.06
N SER A 144 -1.23 2.90 6.92
CA SER A 144 -1.88 2.59 5.63
C SER A 144 -2.29 1.13 5.52
N ASN A 145 -1.45 0.23 6.03
CA ASN A 145 -1.69 -1.21 5.90
C ASN A 145 -2.67 -1.77 6.93
N LEU A 146 -3.15 -0.95 7.88
CA LEU A 146 -4.07 -1.37 8.94
C LEU A 146 -5.55 -1.34 8.50
N PRO A 147 -6.03 -0.34 7.73
CA PRO A 147 -7.37 -0.33 7.15
C PRO A 147 -7.56 -1.21 5.90
N GLU A 148 -6.46 -1.64 5.27
CA GLU A 148 -6.43 -2.57 4.13
C GLU A 148 -6.81 -4.01 4.51
#